data_AF-A0A7J4IYJ1-F1
#
_entry.id   AF-A0A7J4IYJ1-F1
#
_cell.length_a   1.000
_cell.length_b   1.000
_cell.length_c   1.000
_cell.angle_alpha   90.00
_cell.angle_beta   90.00
_cell.angle_gamma   90.00
#
_symmetry.space_group_name_H-M   'P 1'
#
loop_
_entity.id
_entity.type
_entity.pdbx_description
1 polymer ?
#
loop_
_entity_poly.entity_id
_entity_poly.type
_entity_poly.pdbx_seq_one_letter_code
_entity_poly.pdbx_strand_id
1 'polypeptide(L)'
;MATVLDIGGLFQAFDFVFPFLFVTVLVLAVLQKTKAISESAAINGILGVICGFMIILSRTLIDLINFMIPWFTVAIVFIVLMFLIFSLFGAKEANFLEALKANDKTVIWVIVGVGIVILVAGLGKVLGQNIGPYLANETGITDGSGVATGSFEQNVTATLFHPKVLGLLVLFGIAIFAVLLLTS
;
A
#
# COMPACT_ATOMS: atom_id res chain seq x y z
N MET A 1 8.53 17.18 -17.86
CA MET A 1 9.84 17.22 -18.55
C MET A 1 10.23 15.77 -18.77
N ALA A 2 10.32 15.32 -20.02
CA ALA A 2 10.68 13.93 -20.31
C ALA A 2 12.14 13.72 -19.91
N THR A 3 12.35 12.97 -18.82
CA THR A 3 13.68 12.58 -18.36
C THR A 3 14.23 11.52 -19.31
N VAL A 4 15.56 11.39 -19.41
CA VAL A 4 16.25 10.39 -20.26
C VAL A 4 15.85 8.93 -19.94
N LEU A 5 15.12 8.71 -18.84
CA LEU A 5 14.50 7.44 -18.44
C LEU A 5 13.19 7.12 -19.19
N ASP A 6 12.53 8.09 -19.80
CA ASP A 6 11.27 7.94 -20.56
C ASP A 6 11.51 7.42 -22.00
N ILE A 7 12.77 7.35 -22.43
CA ILE A 7 13.21 6.90 -23.77
C ILE A 7 13.46 5.38 -23.80
N GLY A 8 13.51 4.71 -22.65
CA GLY A 8 13.70 3.26 -22.61
C GLY A 8 12.37 2.54 -22.65
N GLY A 9 11.93 2.05 -23.82
CA GLY A 9 10.80 1.11 -23.91
C GLY A 9 10.95 -0.14 -23.02
N LEU A 10 12.15 -0.38 -22.49
CA LEU A 10 12.45 -1.36 -21.44
C LEU A 10 11.77 -1.05 -20.09
N PHE A 11 11.69 0.22 -19.66
CA PHE A 11 11.00 0.60 -18.42
C PHE A 11 9.49 0.45 -18.52
N GLN A 12 8.92 0.68 -19.70
CA GLN A 12 7.49 0.46 -19.95
C GLN A 12 7.11 -1.02 -19.93
N ALA A 13 8.02 -1.92 -20.32
CA ALA A 13 7.82 -3.37 -20.17
C ALA A 13 7.77 -3.80 -18.69
N PHE A 14 8.49 -3.09 -17.82
CA PHE A 14 8.52 -3.39 -16.38
C PHE A 14 7.18 -3.09 -15.68
N ASP A 15 6.39 -2.13 -16.16
CA ASP A 15 5.05 -1.83 -15.62
C ASP A 15 4.08 -3.04 -15.69
N PHE A 16 4.35 -3.98 -16.59
CA PHE A 16 3.57 -5.20 -16.78
C PHE A 16 4.28 -6.43 -16.21
N VAL A 17 5.58 -6.56 -16.47
CA VAL A 17 6.37 -7.73 -16.06
C VAL A 17 6.53 -7.80 -14.54
N PHE A 18 6.70 -6.67 -13.86
CA PHE A 18 6.84 -6.68 -12.40
C PHE A 18 5.56 -7.13 -11.69
N PRO A 19 4.37 -6.58 -11.96
CA PRO A 19 3.14 -7.05 -11.34
C PRO A 19 2.89 -8.54 -11.57
N PHE A 20 3.17 -9.03 -12.78
CA PHE A 20 3.10 -10.45 -13.09
C PHE A 20 4.01 -11.30 -12.22
N LEU A 21 5.30 -10.96 -12.15
CA LEU A 21 6.28 -11.71 -11.35
C LEU A 21 5.97 -11.61 -9.86
N PHE A 22 5.61 -10.42 -9.38
CA PHE A 22 5.26 -10.18 -7.98
C PHE A 22 4.11 -11.08 -7.54
N VAL A 23 3.02 -11.11 -8.31
CA VAL A 23 1.86 -11.96 -8.02
C VAL A 23 2.23 -13.43 -8.12
N THR A 24 2.95 -13.82 -9.16
CA THR A 24 3.37 -15.21 -9.36
C THR A 24 4.14 -15.73 -8.14
N VAL A 25 5.11 -14.94 -7.66
CA VAL A 25 5.91 -15.29 -6.47
C VAL A 25 5.06 -15.27 -5.20
N LEU A 26 4.18 -14.29 -5.02
CA LEU A 26 3.34 -14.17 -3.82
C LEU A 26 2.37 -15.37 -3.72
N VAL A 27 1.66 -15.69 -4.81
CA VAL A 27 0.74 -16.82 -4.86
C VAL A 27 1.50 -18.13 -4.65
N LEU A 28 2.65 -18.30 -5.29
CA LEU A 28 3.51 -19.46 -5.09
C LEU A 28 3.95 -19.60 -3.63
N ALA A 29 4.36 -18.51 -2.98
CA ALA A 29 4.78 -18.52 -1.58
C ALA A 29 3.62 -18.90 -0.65
N VAL A 30 2.42 -18.37 -0.90
CA VAL A 30 1.21 -18.71 -0.13
C VAL A 30 0.85 -20.19 -0.34
N LEU A 31 0.85 -20.68 -1.58
CA LEU A 31 0.52 -22.07 -1.89
C LEU A 31 1.55 -23.06 -1.32
N GLN A 32 2.84 -22.73 -1.34
CA GLN A 32 3.88 -23.57 -0.74
C GLN A 32 3.78 -23.60 0.79
N LYS A 33 3.45 -22.47 1.42
CA LYS A 33 3.32 -22.41 2.88
C LYS A 33 2.05 -23.09 3.39
N THR A 34 0.93 -22.91 2.69
CA THR A 34 -0.38 -23.46 3.09
C THR A 34 -0.61 -24.88 2.59
N LYS A 35 0.09 -25.29 1.52
CA LYS A 35 -0.13 -26.55 0.78
C LYS A 35 -1.60 -26.78 0.42
N ALA A 36 -2.37 -25.71 0.22
CA ALA A 36 -3.82 -25.77 0.10
C ALA A 36 -4.33 -26.58 -1.11
N ILE A 37 -3.52 -26.69 -2.17
CA ILE A 37 -3.90 -27.39 -3.41
C ILE A 37 -3.01 -28.60 -3.70
N SER A 38 -1.69 -28.44 -3.59
CA SER A 38 -0.74 -29.54 -3.87
C SER A 38 0.52 -29.43 -3.04
N GLU A 39 1.14 -30.59 -2.78
CA GLU A 39 2.50 -30.67 -2.23
C GLU A 39 3.58 -30.51 -3.30
N SER A 40 3.23 -30.67 -4.58
CA SER A 40 4.19 -30.53 -5.68
C SER A 40 4.48 -29.06 -5.95
N ALA A 41 5.75 -28.68 -5.80
CA ALA A 41 6.24 -27.34 -6.10
C ALA A 41 5.96 -26.94 -7.56
N ALA A 42 5.97 -27.90 -8.50
CA ALA A 42 5.68 -27.65 -9.90
C ALA A 42 4.21 -27.23 -10.12
N ILE A 43 3.26 -27.90 -9.46
CA ILE A 43 1.83 -27.59 -9.57
C ILE A 43 1.54 -26.21 -8.99
N ASN A 44 2.11 -25.92 -7.81
CA ASN A 44 1.98 -24.60 -7.17
C ASN A 44 2.61 -23.49 -8.03
N GLY A 45 3.72 -23.78 -8.73
CA GLY A 45 4.34 -22.86 -9.67
C GLY A 45 3.47 -22.55 -10.88
N ILE A 46 2.87 -23.56 -11.50
CA ILE A 46 1.94 -23.38 -12.61
C ILE A 46 0.73 -22.54 -12.18
N LEU A 47 0.16 -22.81 -11.01
CA LEU A 47 -0.96 -22.03 -10.46
C LEU A 47 -0.57 -20.59 -10.18
N GLY A 48 0.62 -20.35 -9.63
CA GLY A 48 1.15 -19.00 -9.45
C GLY A 48 1.24 -18.23 -10.77
N VAL A 49 1.73 -18.88 -11.82
CA VAL A 49 1.83 -18.28 -13.17
C VAL A 49 0.46 -17.97 -13.76
N ILE A 50 -0.51 -18.89 -13.61
CA ILE A 50 -1.90 -18.67 -14.05
C ILE A 50 -2.49 -17.44 -13.34
N CYS A 51 -2.33 -17.35 -12.01
CA CYS A 51 -2.79 -16.18 -11.25
C CYS A 51 -2.07 -14.90 -11.68
N GLY A 52 -0.77 -14.96 -11.98
CA GLY A 52 -0.02 -13.83 -12.54
C GLY A 52 -0.64 -13.33 -13.85
N PHE A 53 -0.96 -14.23 -14.78
CA PHE A 53 -1.64 -13.88 -16.03
C PHE A 53 -3.04 -13.32 -15.80
N MET A 54 -3.76 -13.82 -14.79
CA MET A 54 -5.06 -13.26 -14.42
C MET A 54 -4.98 -11.81 -13.93
N ILE A 55 -3.93 -11.45 -13.19
CA ILE A 55 -3.75 -10.08 -12.71
C ILE A 55 -3.44 -9.11 -13.84
N ILE A 56 -2.62 -9.54 -14.80
CA ILE A 56 -2.31 -8.77 -16.00
C ILE A 56 -3.58 -8.27 -16.74
N LEU A 57 -4.65 -9.06 -16.74
CA LEU A 57 -5.90 -8.70 -17.42
C LEU A 57 -6.63 -7.53 -16.76
N SER A 58 -6.29 -7.19 -15.51
CA SER A 58 -6.92 -6.12 -14.74
C SER A 58 -5.99 -4.92 -14.58
N ARG A 59 -6.30 -3.83 -15.28
CA ARG A 59 -5.59 -2.55 -15.16
C ARG A 59 -5.58 -2.03 -13.72
N THR A 60 -6.72 -2.12 -13.03
CA THR A 60 -6.83 -1.72 -11.62
C THR A 60 -5.85 -2.46 -10.71
N LEU A 61 -5.63 -3.76 -10.94
CA LEU A 61 -4.70 -4.55 -10.12
C LEU A 61 -3.24 -4.26 -10.48
N ILE A 62 -2.93 -4.01 -11.75
CA ILE A 62 -1.62 -3.52 -12.19
C ILE A 62 -1.30 -2.19 -11.50
N ASP A 63 -2.22 -1.23 -11.54
CA ASP A 63 -2.02 0.10 -10.94
C ASP A 63 -1.83 0.00 -9.42
N LEU A 64 -2.60 -0.87 -8.76
CA LEU A 64 -2.46 -1.15 -7.34
C LEU A 64 -1.06 -1.68 -7.02
N ILE A 65 -0.59 -2.68 -7.76
CA ILE A 65 0.71 -3.30 -7.52
C ILE A 65 1.84 -2.32 -7.84
N ASN A 66 1.76 -1.58 -8.95
CA ASN A 66 2.74 -0.57 -9.33
C ASN A 66 2.82 0.57 -8.30
N PHE A 67 1.70 0.90 -7.65
CA PHE A 67 1.73 1.81 -6.50
C PHE A 67 2.42 1.19 -5.28
N MET A 68 2.17 -0.08 -4.97
CA MET A 68 2.72 -0.75 -3.78
C MET A 68 4.23 -1.04 -3.89
N ILE A 69 4.74 -1.35 -5.09
CA ILE A 69 6.12 -1.78 -5.31
C ILE A 69 7.16 -0.78 -4.74
N PRO A 70 7.12 0.53 -5.06
CA PRO A 70 8.10 1.48 -4.54
C PRO A 70 8.18 1.49 -3.01
N TRP A 71 7.03 1.38 -2.33
CA TRP A 71 6.97 1.35 -0.87
C TRP A 71 7.57 0.07 -0.29
N PHE A 72 7.32 -1.08 -0.92
CA PHE A 72 8.00 -2.33 -0.55
C PHE A 72 9.50 -2.26 -0.80
N THR A 73 9.94 -1.65 -1.90
CA THR A 73 11.37 -1.45 -2.17
C THR A 73 12.02 -0.60 -1.07
N VAL A 74 11.40 0.52 -0.69
CA VAL A 74 11.89 1.36 0.42
C VAL A 74 11.94 0.57 1.72
N ALA A 75 10.90 -0.20 2.04
CA ALA A 75 10.85 -1.02 3.25
C ALA A 75 11.95 -2.10 3.27
N ILE A 76 12.18 -2.79 2.14
CA ILE A 76 13.23 -3.80 2.02
C ILE A 76 14.62 -3.16 2.14
N VAL A 77 14.87 -2.04 1.46
CA VAL A 77 16.14 -1.30 1.58
C VAL A 77 16.37 -0.88 3.03
N PHE A 78 15.34 -0.37 3.70
CA PHE A 78 15.42 -0.01 5.12
C PHE A 78 15.76 -1.22 6.01
N ILE A 79 15.10 -2.36 5.81
CA ILE A 79 15.38 -3.60 6.55
C ILE A 79 16.82 -4.08 6.30
N VAL A 80 17.29 -4.04 5.05
CA VAL A 80 18.66 -4.42 4.70
C VAL A 80 19.68 -3.49 5.35
N LEU A 81 19.46 -2.17 5.31
CA LEU A 81 20.32 -1.20 5.99
C LEU A 81 20.34 -1.43 7.50
N MET A 82 19.18 -1.73 8.09
CA MET A 82 19.09 -2.08 9.51
C MET A 82 19.91 -3.33 9.83
N PHE A 83 19.84 -4.37 8.99
CA PHE A 83 20.67 -5.57 9.15
C PHE A 83 22.17 -5.28 9.01
N LEU A 84 22.57 -4.41 8.08
CA LEU A 84 23.96 -3.99 7.96
C LEU A 84 24.45 -3.26 9.21
N ILE A 85 23.65 -2.37 9.78
CA ILE A 85 23.98 -1.66 11.03
C ILE A 85 24.18 -2.67 12.17
N PHE A 86 23.25 -3.62 12.34
CA PHE A 86 23.39 -4.65 13.37
C PHE A 86 24.61 -5.56 13.13
N SER A 87 24.92 -5.88 11.88
CA SER A 87 26.12 -6.63 11.50
C SER A 87 27.41 -5.89 11.85
N LEU A 88 27.45 -4.57 11.66
CA LEU A 88 28.58 -3.71 12.08
C LEU A 88 28.78 -3.70 13.60
N PHE A 89 27.71 -3.84 14.38
CA PHE A 89 27.77 -3.99 15.84
C PHE A 89 28.10 -5.43 16.30
N GLY A 90 28.44 -6.33 15.37
CA GLY A 90 28.89 -7.69 15.67
C GLY A 90 27.77 -8.73 15.73
N ALA A 91 26.55 -8.40 15.31
CA ALA A 91 25.49 -9.40 15.14
C ALA A 91 25.83 -10.33 13.97
N LYS A 92 25.90 -11.63 14.22
CA LYS A 92 26.15 -12.63 13.17
C LYS A 92 24.85 -13.02 12.47
N GLU A 93 24.94 -13.49 11.23
CA GLU A 93 23.79 -14.04 10.46
C GLU A 93 22.95 -15.06 11.25
N ALA A 94 23.61 -15.87 12.08
CA ALA A 94 22.96 -16.82 12.98
C ALA A 94 21.99 -16.15 13.96
N ASN A 95 22.32 -14.97 14.48
CA ASN A 95 21.48 -14.24 15.44
C ASN A 95 20.20 -13.70 14.76
N PHE A 96 20.25 -13.37 13.47
CA PHE A 96 19.06 -12.95 12.71
C PHE A 96 18.15 -14.12 12.36
N LEU A 97 18.75 -15.26 11.98
CA LEU A 97 18.00 -16.50 11.75
C LEU A 97 17.36 -16.99 13.04
N GLU A 98 18.05 -16.87 14.18
CA GLU A 98 17.47 -17.15 15.48
C GLU A 98 16.37 -16.14 15.82
N ALA A 99 16.55 -14.83 15.64
CA ALA A 99 15.48 -13.85 15.88
C ALA A 99 14.23 -14.08 15.00
N LEU A 100 14.41 -14.52 13.75
CA LEU A 100 13.32 -14.87 12.84
C LEU A 100 12.64 -16.20 13.20
N LYS A 101 13.38 -17.16 13.77
CA LYS A 101 12.88 -18.49 14.16
C LYS A 101 12.33 -18.53 15.60
N ALA A 102 12.84 -17.69 16.48
CA ALA A 102 12.55 -17.68 17.91
C ALA A 102 11.21 -17.01 18.23
N ASN A 103 10.14 -17.31 17.48
CA ASN A 103 8.77 -16.86 17.77
C ASN A 103 8.64 -15.37 18.15
N ASP A 104 9.58 -14.51 17.73
CA ASP A 104 9.55 -13.11 18.07
C ASP A 104 8.56 -12.46 17.12
N LYS A 105 7.28 -12.67 17.46
CA LYS A 105 6.11 -12.26 16.69
C LYS A 105 6.20 -10.79 16.33
N THR A 106 6.92 -9.99 17.13
CA THR A 106 7.19 -8.58 16.95
C THR A 106 7.71 -8.25 15.54
N VAL A 107 8.76 -8.93 15.06
CA VAL A 107 9.36 -8.63 13.75
C VAL A 107 8.39 -8.99 12.61
N ILE A 108 7.73 -10.14 12.74
CA ILE A 108 6.73 -10.60 11.76
C ILE A 108 5.54 -9.62 11.73
N TRP A 109 5.04 -9.17 12.88
CA TRP A 109 3.94 -8.22 12.98
C TRP A 109 4.29 -6.85 12.44
N VAL A 110 5.54 -6.38 12.59
CA VAL A 110 5.98 -5.13 11.97
C VAL A 110 5.97 -5.26 10.45
N ILE A 111 6.52 -6.34 9.89
CA ILE A 111 6.54 -6.57 8.44
C ILE A 111 5.10 -6.69 7.89
N VAL A 112 4.25 -7.48 8.56
CA VAL A 112 2.84 -7.64 8.18
C VAL A 112 2.08 -6.33 8.32
N GLY A 113 2.29 -5.59 9.40
CA GLY A 113 1.65 -4.29 9.65
C GLY A 113 2.01 -3.26 8.59
N VAL A 114 3.29 -3.13 8.24
CA VAL A 114 3.75 -2.28 7.13
C VAL A 114 3.11 -2.72 5.81
N GLY A 115 3.06 -4.02 5.54
CA GLY A 115 2.40 -4.56 4.35
C GLY A 115 0.91 -4.22 4.27
N ILE A 116 0.19 -4.32 5.39
CA ILE A 116 -1.23 -3.95 5.48
C ILE A 116 -1.42 -2.46 5.24
N VAL A 117 -0.59 -1.60 5.86
CA VAL A 117 -0.66 -0.15 5.65
C VAL A 117 -0.44 0.22 4.18
N ILE A 118 0.57 -0.38 3.54
CA ILE A 118 0.84 -0.17 2.11
C ILE A 118 -0.35 -0.63 1.25
N LEU A 119 -0.94 -1.78 1.57
CA LEU A 119 -2.10 -2.31 0.86
C LEU A 119 -3.33 -1.40 1.01
N VAL A 120 -3.63 -0.95 2.23
CA VAL A 120 -4.76 -0.03 2.48
C VAL A 120 -4.54 1.30 1.78
N ALA A 121 -3.32 1.86 1.83
CA ALA A 121 -2.98 3.07 1.11
C ALA A 121 -3.13 2.89 -0.42
N GLY A 122 -2.72 1.74 -0.96
CA GLY A 122 -2.88 1.41 -2.37
C GLY A 122 -4.33 1.28 -2.80
N LEU A 123 -5.14 0.56 -2.02
CA LEU A 123 -6.57 0.46 -2.28
C LEU A 123 -7.25 1.82 -2.20
N GLY A 124 -6.92 2.64 -1.20
CA GLY A 124 -7.45 4.00 -1.06
C GLY A 124 -7.12 4.88 -2.27
N LYS A 125 -5.89 4.79 -2.79
CA LYS A 125 -5.48 5.56 -3.97
C LYS A 125 -6.16 5.08 -5.26
N VAL A 126 -6.16 3.78 -5.51
CA VAL A 126 -6.61 3.22 -6.80
C VAL A 126 -8.13 3.05 -6.87
N LEU A 127 -8.75 2.63 -5.77
CA LEU A 127 -10.21 2.45 -5.71
C LEU A 127 -10.93 3.72 -5.26
N GLY A 128 -10.31 4.57 -4.42
CA GLY A 128 -10.92 5.82 -3.96
C GLY A 128 -11.22 6.81 -5.08
N GLN A 129 -10.42 6.79 -6.15
CA GLN A 129 -10.70 7.57 -7.36
C GLN A 129 -11.90 7.05 -8.16
N ASN A 130 -12.29 5.78 -8.00
CA ASN A 130 -13.36 5.15 -8.77
C ASN A 130 -14.69 5.01 -8.01
N ILE A 131 -14.69 5.21 -6.68
CA ILE A 131 -15.86 4.95 -5.81
C ILE A 131 -16.59 6.26 -5.43
N GLY A 132 -16.04 7.43 -5.72
CA GLY A 132 -16.66 8.72 -5.38
C GLY A 132 -17.77 9.14 -6.36
N PRO A 133 -19.05 9.29 -5.95
CA PRO A 133 -20.09 9.92 -6.77
C PRO A 133 -19.82 11.40 -7.10
N TYR A 134 -18.75 11.98 -6.55
CA TYR A 134 -18.30 13.36 -6.79
C TYR A 134 -17.15 13.46 -7.82
N LEU A 135 -16.79 12.36 -8.48
CA LEU A 135 -15.76 12.32 -9.53
C LEU A 135 -16.35 12.12 -10.93
N ALA A 136 -17.68 12.22 -11.06
CA ALA A 136 -18.32 12.32 -12.37
C ALA A 136 -17.91 13.64 -13.03
N ASN A 137 -17.36 13.55 -14.23
CA ASN A 137 -17.15 14.66 -15.15
C ASN A 137 -18.36 15.59 -15.19
N GLU A 138 -18.31 16.74 -14.51
CA GLU A 138 -19.10 17.90 -14.88
C GLU A 138 -18.27 19.18 -14.73
N THR A 139 -18.12 19.83 -15.87
CA THR A 139 -17.81 21.24 -16.03
C THR A 139 -18.56 22.10 -15.00
N GLY A 140 -17.79 22.85 -14.21
CA GLY A 140 -18.25 24.12 -13.64
C GLY A 140 -18.50 24.11 -12.14
N ILE A 141 -17.47 24.45 -11.36
CA ILE A 141 -17.59 25.41 -10.26
C ILE A 141 -16.31 26.25 -10.25
N THR A 142 -16.37 27.43 -10.87
CA THR A 142 -15.41 28.53 -10.70
C THR A 142 -15.71 29.26 -9.40
N ASP A 143 -15.48 28.61 -8.27
CA ASP A 143 -15.36 29.30 -7.00
C ASP A 143 -14.45 28.49 -6.09
N GLY A 144 -13.40 29.14 -5.57
CA GLY A 144 -12.31 28.54 -4.79
C GLY A 144 -12.71 27.96 -3.43
N SER A 145 -13.97 27.57 -3.28
CA SER A 145 -14.58 26.97 -2.08
C SER A 145 -15.26 25.62 -2.36
N GLY A 146 -15.18 25.09 -3.58
CA GLY A 146 -15.76 23.79 -3.94
C GLY A 146 -14.90 22.60 -3.52
N VAL A 147 -15.48 21.65 -2.79
CA VAL A 147 -14.84 20.36 -2.42
C VAL A 147 -14.95 19.29 -3.52
N ALA A 148 -15.45 19.66 -4.70
CA ALA A 148 -15.62 18.80 -5.86
C ALA A 148 -14.49 19.06 -6.86
N THR A 149 -13.34 18.42 -6.65
CA THR A 149 -12.22 18.40 -7.59
C THR A 149 -12.00 16.98 -8.10
N GLY A 150 -11.30 16.81 -9.24
CA GLY A 150 -11.05 15.50 -9.84
C GLY A 150 -10.14 14.57 -9.05
N SER A 151 -9.62 14.98 -7.88
CA SER A 151 -8.73 14.15 -7.07
C SER A 151 -9.30 13.88 -5.67
N PHE A 152 -9.37 12.60 -5.30
CA PHE A 152 -9.88 12.14 -4.02
C PHE A 152 -9.09 12.72 -2.83
N GLU A 153 -7.77 12.79 -2.95
CA GLU A 153 -6.89 13.34 -1.91
C GLU A 153 -7.19 14.82 -1.63
N GLN A 154 -7.41 15.61 -2.68
CA GLN A 154 -7.81 17.02 -2.56
C GLN A 154 -9.22 17.15 -2.00
N ASN A 155 -10.16 16.28 -2.39
CA ASN A 155 -11.52 16.30 -1.85
C ASN A 155 -11.58 15.93 -0.37
N VAL A 156 -10.83 14.92 0.07
CA VAL A 156 -10.73 14.53 1.48
C VAL A 156 -10.08 15.65 2.29
N THR A 157 -8.97 16.21 1.81
CA THR A 157 -8.29 17.32 2.48
C THR A 157 -9.18 18.57 2.51
N ALA A 158 -9.80 18.94 1.40
CA ALA A 158 -10.71 20.08 1.32
C ALA A 158 -11.96 19.90 2.20
N THR A 159 -12.43 18.66 2.38
CA THR A 159 -13.55 18.36 3.30
C THR A 159 -13.11 18.46 4.76
N LEU A 160 -11.96 17.91 5.13
CA LEU A 160 -11.45 17.98 6.51
C LEU A 160 -11.11 19.41 6.95
N PHE A 161 -10.57 20.21 6.04
CA PHE A 161 -10.24 21.62 6.28
C PHE A 161 -11.35 22.58 5.83
N HIS A 162 -12.56 22.08 5.55
CA HIS A 162 -13.68 22.93 5.21
C HIS A 162 -14.11 23.75 6.45
N PRO A 163 -14.35 25.07 6.35
CA PRO A 163 -14.71 25.91 7.49
C PRO A 163 -15.90 25.38 8.31
N LYS A 164 -16.88 24.74 7.63
CA LYS A 164 -18.03 24.11 8.29
C LYS A 164 -17.67 22.84 9.09
N VAL A 165 -16.73 22.04 8.60
CA VAL A 165 -16.30 20.80 9.27
C VAL A 165 -15.37 21.14 10.44
N LEU A 166 -14.46 22.10 10.27
CA LEU A 166 -13.66 22.63 11.37
C LEU A 166 -14.53 23.27 12.46
N GLY A 167 -15.55 24.04 12.08
CA GLY A 167 -16.52 24.60 13.04
C GLY A 167 -17.27 23.52 13.83
N LEU A 168 -17.69 22.44 13.17
CA LEU A 168 -18.31 21.28 13.83
C LEU A 168 -17.34 20.59 14.81
N LEU A 169 -16.08 20.39 14.41
CA LEU A 169 -15.06 19.74 15.24
C LEU A 169 -14.76 20.56 16.48
N VAL A 170 -14.65 21.89 16.35
CA VAL A 170 -14.50 22.82 17.48
C VAL A 170 -15.72 22.75 18.41
N LEU A 171 -16.95 22.72 17.86
CA LEU A 171 -18.17 22.60 18.65
C LEU A 171 -18.21 21.29 19.44
N PHE A 172 -17.83 20.16 18.81
CA PHE A 172 -17.68 18.89 19.51
C PHE A 172 -16.61 18.94 20.60
N GLY A 173 -15.46 19.59 20.34
CA GLY A 173 -14.42 19.79 21.34
C GLY A 173 -14.95 20.54 22.57
N ILE A 174 -15.64 21.67 22.35
CA ILE A 174 -16.25 22.46 23.43
C ILE A 174 -17.28 21.62 24.21
N ALA A 175 -18.12 20.84 23.52
CA ALA A 175 -19.10 19.97 24.16
C ALA A 175 -18.44 18.89 25.04
N ILE A 176 -17.34 18.29 24.57
CA ILE A 176 -16.57 17.31 25.35
C ILE A 176 -15.99 17.97 26.62
N PHE A 177 -15.35 19.14 26.48
CA PHE A 177 -14.82 19.87 27.64
C PHE A 177 -15.91 20.30 28.63
N ALA A 178 -17.08 20.71 28.16
CA ALA A 178 -18.20 21.07 29.01
C ALA A 178 -18.73 19.88 29.82
N VAL A 179 -18.85 18.70 29.20
CA VAL A 179 -19.25 17.46 29.89
C VAL A 179 -18.20 17.03 30.91
N LEU A 180 -16.91 17.15 30.56
CA LEU A 180 -15.80 16.77 31.44
C LEU A 180 -15.77 17.64 32.70
N LEU A 181 -16.00 18.95 32.55
CA LEU A 181 -16.07 19.91 33.66
C LEU A 181 -17.34 19.75 34.52
N LEU A 182 -18.45 19.28 33.94
CA LEU A 182 -19.66 18.93 34.70
C LEU A 182 -19.57 17.60 35.46
N THR A 183 -18.68 16.70 35.03
CA THR A 183 -18.53 15.35 35.61
C THR A 183 -17.41 15.27 36.65
N SER A 184 -16.59 16.33 36.78
CA SER A 184 -15.55 16.49 37.81
C SER A 184 -16.02 17.42 38.93
#